data_AF-T1CCK6-F1
#
_entry.id   AF-T1CCK6-F1
#
_cell.length_a   1.000
_cell.length_b   1.000
_cell.length_c   1.000
_cell.angle_alpha   90.00
_cell.angle_beta   90.00
_cell.angle_gamma   90.00
#
_symmetry.space_group_name_H-M   'P 1'
#
loop_
_entity.id
_entity.type
_entity.pdbx_description
1 polymer ?
#
loop_
_entity_poly.entity_id
_entity_poly.type
_entity_poly.pdbx_seq_one_letter_code
_entity_poly.pdbx_strand_id
1 'polypeptide(L)' 'TFVRMEKYVELSKESVRQYYRSIGYYDSLYYARDNHMEEPMISALPEKIIKETSSLYREMFTKLTGEKW' A
#
# COMPACT_ATOMS: atom_id res chain seq x y z
N THR A 1 -15.79 7.95 14.65
CA THR A 1 -16.03 6.68 13.92
C THR A 1 -15.47 6.72 12.51
N PHE A 2 -15.68 7.77 11.71
CA PHE A 2 -15.16 7.88 10.33
C PHE A 2 -13.64 8.18 10.20
N VAL A 3 -13.16 9.20 10.93
CA VAL A 3 -11.74 9.63 10.94
C VAL A 3 -10.75 8.50 11.28
N ARG A 4 -11.20 7.55 12.11
CA ARG A 4 -10.36 6.39 12.49
C ARG A 4 -10.17 5.41 11.32
N MET A 5 -11.14 5.28 10.42
CA MET A 5 -11.06 4.37 9.27
C MET A 5 -10.19 4.95 8.16
N GLU A 6 -10.28 6.25 7.88
CA GLU A 6 -9.34 6.94 6.99
C GLU A 6 -7.89 6.76 7.44
N LYS A 7 -7.63 6.87 8.76
CA LYS A 7 -6.31 6.61 9.33
C LYS A 7 -5.81 5.18 9.05
N TYR A 8 -6.67 4.17 9.09
CA TYR A 8 -6.29 2.79 8.80
C TYR A 8 -5.97 2.59 7.31
N VAL A 9 -6.77 3.17 6.42
CA VAL A 9 -6.48 3.17 4.97
C VAL A 9 -5.13 3.82 4.69
N GLU A 10 -4.87 5.00 5.25
CA GLU A 10 -3.60 5.69 5.03
C GLU A 10 -2.41 4.93 5.62
N LEU A 11 -2.57 4.29 6.78
CA LEU A 11 -1.53 3.40 7.33
C LEU A 11 -1.23 2.21 6.39
N SER A 12 -2.25 1.59 5.79
CA SER A 12 -2.00 0.47 4.85
C SER A 12 -1.26 0.90 3.60
N LYS A 13 -1.65 2.04 3.02
CA LYS A 13 -0.98 2.60 1.85
C LYS A 13 0.44 3.01 2.19
N GLU A 14 0.65 3.60 3.36
CA GLU A 14 1.98 4.00 3.79
C GLU A 14 2.91 2.80 3.97
N SER A 15 2.44 1.67 4.52
CA SER A 15 3.24 0.44 4.60
C SER A 15 3.70 -0.06 3.22
N VAL A 16 2.84 0.02 2.21
CA VAL A 16 3.19 -0.32 0.82
C VAL A 16 4.20 0.68 0.24
N ARG A 17 4.01 1.98 0.47
CA ARG A 17 4.96 3.02 0.02
C ARG A 17 6.33 2.84 0.66
N GLN A 18 6.37 2.57 1.96
CA GLN A 18 7.61 2.34 2.70
C GLN A 18 8.36 1.11 2.17
N TYR A 19 7.66 0.04 1.80
CA TYR A 19 8.29 -1.11 1.15
C TYR A 19 9.00 -0.71 -0.15
N TYR A 20 8.32 -0.05 -1.07
CA TYR A 20 8.93 0.34 -2.36
C TYR A 20 10.02 1.40 -2.22
N ARG A 21 9.95 2.28 -1.22
CA ARG A 21 11.06 3.18 -0.86
C ARG A 21 12.26 2.41 -0.33
N SER A 22 12.04 1.44 0.57
CA SER A 22 13.11 0.67 1.22
C SER A 22 13.96 -0.15 0.24
N ILE A 23 13.37 -0.57 -0.88
CA ILE A 23 14.06 -1.32 -1.93
C ILE A 23 14.60 -0.43 -3.07
N GLY A 24 14.52 0.90 -2.94
CA GLY A 24 15.02 1.84 -3.94
C GLY A 24 14.18 1.95 -5.23
N TYR A 25 12.99 1.35 -5.26
CA TYR A 25 12.10 1.42 -6.42
C TYR A 25 11.62 2.85 -6.66
N TYR A 26 11.29 3.58 -5.58
CA TYR A 26 10.85 4.97 -5.68
C TYR A 26 11.90 5.84 -6.38
N ASP A 27 13.16 5.77 -5.94
CA ASP A 27 14.24 6.57 -6.51
C ASP A 27 14.50 6.20 -7.98
N SER A 28 14.50 4.90 -8.29
CA SER A 28 14.67 4.40 -9.66
C SER A 28 13.56 4.87 -10.60
N LEU A 29 12.32 4.87 -10.12
CA LEU A 29 11.16 5.31 -10.89
C LEU A 29 11.23 6.80 -11.21
N TYR A 30 11.54 7.64 -10.22
CA TYR A 30 11.62 9.09 -10.44
C TYR A 30 12.83 9.45 -11.31
N TYR A 31 13.96 8.78 -11.12
CA TYR A 31 15.11 8.93 -12.02
C TYR A 31 14.77 8.59 -13.47
N ALA A 32 14.03 7.49 -13.71
CA ALA A 32 13.57 7.13 -15.05
C ALA A 32 12.68 8.21 -15.67
N ARG A 33 11.73 8.74 -14.90
CA ARG A 33 10.80 9.80 -15.35
C ARG A 33 11.51 11.10 -15.70
N ASP A 34 12.40 11.56 -14.83
CA ASP A 34 13.13 12.83 -14.99
C ASP A 34 14.04 12.81 -16.23
N ASN A 35 14.48 11.63 -16.64
CA ASN A 35 15.34 11.44 -17.81
C ASN A 35 14.59 10.87 -19.04
N HIS A 36 13.26 10.81 -18.99
CA HIS A 36 12.42 10.25 -20.07
C HIS A 36 12.81 8.83 -20.51
N MET A 37 13.22 8.00 -19.55
CA MET A 37 13.56 6.59 -19.75
C MET A 37 12.37 5.69 -19.41
N GLU A 38 12.49 4.40 -19.75
CA GLU A 38 11.50 3.38 -19.40
C GLU A 38 11.38 3.22 -17.87
N GLU A 39 10.15 3.17 -17.36
CA GLU A 39 9.90 2.99 -15.93
C GLU A 39 10.29 1.58 -15.48
N PRO A 40 10.94 1.42 -14.31
CA PRO A 40 11.28 0.11 -13.80
C PRO A 40 10.03 -0.72 -13.51
N MET A 41 10.11 -2.02 -13.81
CA MET A 41 9.04 -2.97 -13.49
C MET A 41 8.82 -3.01 -11.98
N ILE A 42 7.55 -2.89 -11.57
CA ILE A 42 7.18 -2.99 -10.16
C ILE A 42 7.29 -4.44 -9.68
N SER A 43 8.02 -4.66 -8.58
CA SER A 43 8.12 -5.98 -7.96
C SER A 43 6.83 -6.37 -7.23
N ALA A 44 6.58 -7.67 -7.11
CA ALA A 44 5.50 -8.18 -6.29
C ALA A 44 5.69 -7.81 -4.81
N LEU A 45 4.59 -7.52 -4.12
CA LEU A 45 4.62 -7.25 -2.69
C LEU A 45 4.95 -8.53 -1.89
N PRO A 46 5.65 -8.40 -0.75
CA PRO A 46 5.83 -9.51 0.17
C PRO A 46 4.49 -10.00 0.70
N GLU A 47 4.35 -11.33 0.80
CA GLU A 47 3.15 -12.01 1.32
C GLU A 47 2.67 -11.45 2.66
N LYS A 48 3.62 -11.05 3.52
CA LYS A 48 3.33 -10.41 4.81
C LYS A 48 2.53 -9.11 4.66
N ILE A 49 2.97 -8.21 3.77
CA ILE A 49 2.31 -6.92 3.53
C ILE A 49 0.93 -7.14 2.90
N ILE A 50 0.81 -8.12 2.01
CA ILE A 50 -0.46 -8.53 1.41
C ILE A 50 -1.44 -8.98 2.50
N LYS A 51 -1.03 -9.89 3.39
CA LYS A 51 -1.87 -10.41 4.47
C LYS A 51 -2.29 -9.36 5.49
N GLU A 52 -1.37 -8.48 5.88
CA GLU A 52 -1.64 -7.39 6.82
C GLU A 52 -2.63 -6.39 6.22
N THR A 53 -2.41 -5.96 4.98
CA THR A 53 -3.28 -5.04 4.25
C THR A 53 -4.67 -5.65 4.06
N SER A 54 -4.72 -6.90 3.63
CA SER A 54 -5.98 -7.63 3.41
C SER A 54 -6.79 -7.76 4.70
N SER A 55 -6.15 -8.10 5.82
CA SER A 55 -6.82 -8.21 7.12
C SER A 55 -7.39 -6.86 7.60
N LEU A 56 -6.65 -5.78 7.38
CA LEU A 56 -7.10 -4.44 7.74
C LEU A 56 -8.32 -4.00 6.91
N TYR A 57 -8.34 -4.27 5.60
CA TYR A 57 -9.52 -3.99 4.77
C TYR A 57 -10.74 -4.84 5.14
N ARG A 58 -10.54 -6.12 5.49
CA ARG A 58 -11.62 -6.97 6.01
C ARG A 58 -12.23 -6.39 7.28
N GLU A 59 -11.40 -5.99 8.24
CA GLU A 59 -11.86 -5.40 9.50
C GLU A 59 -12.62 -4.09 9.26
N MET A 60 -12.16 -3.26 8.34
CA MET A 60 -12.86 -2.03 7.96
C MET A 60 -14.19 -2.30 7.29
N PHE A 61 -14.26 -3.26 6.36
CA PHE A 61 -15.51 -3.67 5.73
C PHE A 61 -16.53 -4.09 6.79
N THR A 62 -16.17 -5.04 7.66
CA THR A 62 -17.07 -5.54 8.72
C THR A 62 -17.54 -4.41 9.65
N LYS A 63 -16.68 -3.43 9.96
CA LYS A 63 -17.06 -2.27 10.77
C LYS A 63 -17.99 -1.29 10.05
N LEU A 64 -17.84 -1.14 8.74
CA LEU A 64 -18.64 -0.22 7.93
C LEU A 64 -20.02 -0.78 7.60
N THR A 65 -20.09 -2.07 7.26
CA THR A 65 -21.31 -2.72 6.77
C THR A 65 -22.03 -3.51 7.84
N GLY A 66 -21.33 -3.96 8.89
CA GLY A 66 -21.85 -4.93 9.85
C GLY A 66 -21.89 -6.37 9.31
N GLU A 67 -21.48 -6.58 8.06
CA GLU A 67 -21.45 -7.90 7.42
C GLU A 67 -20.12 -8.60 7.65
N LYS A 68 -20.11 -9.94 7.62
CA LYS A 68 -18.86 -10.70 7.64
C LYS A 68 -18.26 -10.75 6.23
N TRP A 69 -16.95 -10.52 6.14
CA TRP A 69 -16.15 -10.72 4.92
C TRP A 69 -15.97 -12.19 4.58
#